data_AF-A0A1Y4HF76-F1
#
_entry.id   AF-A0A1Y4HF76-F1
#
_cell.length_a   1.000
_cell.length_b   1.000
_cell.length_c   1.000
_cell.angle_alpha   90.00
_cell.angle_beta   90.00
_cell.angle_gamma   90.00
#
_symmetry.space_group_name_H-M   'P 1'
#
loop_
_entity.id
_entity.type
_entity.pdbx_description
1 polymer ?
#
loop_
_entity_poly.entity_id
_entity_poly.type
_entity_poly.pdbx_seq_one_letter_code
_entity_poly.pdbx_strand_id
1 'polypeptide(L)'
;MEKTDIYAIALRSEQTAIGLEKEVSASLKQHPPVSENTIFDENMSVKWNREEARLRNELNAHRIAGMHEKIRALKENLDRAIKAWLIPKFLLSEKEVNLALRYAKDCTSPLTKEYVDMAERFCAMLNDAHHLAS
;
A
#
# COMPACT_ATOMS: atom_id res chain seq x y z
N MET A 1 18.41 -12.73 7.77
CA MET A 1 17.30 -11.81 8.08
C MET A 1 16.36 -12.53 9.02
N GLU A 2 16.13 -11.97 10.19
CA GLU A 2 15.30 -12.54 11.24
C GLU A 2 13.88 -11.97 11.19
N LYS A 3 12.94 -12.62 11.87
CA LYS A 3 11.55 -12.17 11.95
C LYS A 3 11.42 -10.76 12.57
N THR A 4 12.30 -10.45 13.53
CA THR A 4 12.45 -9.14 14.18
C THR A 4 12.79 -8.03 13.18
N ASP A 5 13.65 -8.30 12.20
CA ASP A 5 13.98 -7.36 11.12
C ASP A 5 12.73 -7.04 10.27
N ILE A 6 11.95 -8.07 9.94
CA ILE A 6 10.71 -7.93 9.17
C ILE A 6 9.67 -7.11 9.94
N TYR A 7 9.52 -7.35 11.25
CA TYR A 7 8.65 -6.53 12.09
C TYR A 7 9.09 -5.08 12.13
N ALA A 8 10.39 -4.80 12.16
CA ALA A 8 10.89 -3.44 12.14
C ALA A 8 10.56 -2.74 10.79
N ILE A 9 10.60 -3.49 9.67
CA ILE A 9 10.18 -3.00 8.35
C ILE A 9 8.66 -2.74 8.33
N ALA A 10 7.87 -3.68 8.85
CA ALA A 10 6.41 -3.57 8.93
C ALA A 10 6.01 -2.33 9.73
N LEU A 11 6.52 -2.18 10.96
CA LEU A 11 6.23 -1.05 11.83
C LEU A 11 6.56 0.30 11.19
N ARG A 12 7.75 0.44 10.59
CA ARG A 12 8.13 1.69 9.91
C ARG A 12 7.26 1.96 8.68
N SER A 13 6.94 0.92 7.91
CA SER A 13 6.09 1.04 6.73
C SER A 13 4.66 1.43 7.11
N GLU A 14 4.11 0.84 8.16
CA GLU A 14 2.78 1.15 8.69
C GLU A 14 2.71 2.61 9.17
N GLN A 15 3.67 3.06 9.98
CA GLN A 15 3.73 4.45 10.43
C GLN A 15 3.82 5.44 9.26
N THR A 16 4.61 5.11 8.25
CA THR A 16 4.74 5.93 7.04
C THR A 16 3.45 5.96 6.24
N ALA A 17 2.79 4.82 6.06
CA ALA A 17 1.52 4.72 5.33
C ALA A 17 0.41 5.50 6.03
N ILE A 18 0.29 5.39 7.35
CA ILE A 18 -0.67 6.18 8.16
C ILE A 18 -0.40 7.69 7.99
N GLY A 19 0.87 8.10 7.96
CA GLY A 19 1.25 9.49 7.69
C GLY A 19 0.76 9.96 6.31
N LEU A 20 1.05 9.18 5.27
CA LEU A 20 0.64 9.48 3.89
C LEU A 20 -0.89 9.52 3.74
N GLU A 21 -1.63 8.62 4.39
CA GLU A 21 -3.10 8.61 4.35
C GLU A 21 -3.70 9.86 5.01
N LYS A 22 -3.10 10.33 6.12
CA LYS A 22 -3.47 11.61 6.73
C LYS A 22 -3.18 12.80 5.81
N GLU A 23 -2.05 12.78 5.09
CA GLU A 23 -1.71 13.80 4.09
C GLU A 23 -2.69 13.79 2.90
N VAL A 24 -3.11 12.61 2.42
CA VAL A 24 -4.16 12.49 1.40
C VAL A 24 -5.48 13.07 1.90
N SER A 25 -5.89 12.75 3.13
CA SER A 25 -7.10 13.31 3.72
C SER A 25 -7.03 14.83 3.86
N ALA A 26 -5.89 15.37 4.32
CA ALA A 26 -5.66 16.80 4.41
C ALA A 26 -5.66 17.47 3.02
N SER A 27 -5.06 16.83 2.02
CA SER A 27 -5.04 17.26 0.62
C SER A 27 -6.44 17.46 0.07
N LEU A 28 -7.31 16.46 0.27
CA LEU A 28 -8.69 16.49 -0.19
C LEU A 28 -9.54 17.55 0.52
N LYS A 29 -9.25 17.84 1.79
CA LYS A 29 -9.93 18.90 2.55
C LYS A 29 -9.49 20.29 2.13
N GLN A 30 -8.19 20.50 1.91
CA GLN A 30 -7.63 21.79 1.55
C GLN A 30 -7.88 22.15 0.08
N HIS A 31 -7.87 21.15 -0.79
CA HIS A 31 -8.09 21.30 -2.23
C HIS A 31 -9.20 20.33 -2.67
N PRO A 32 -10.46 20.63 -2.35
CA PRO A 32 -11.57 19.80 -2.82
C PRO A 32 -11.67 19.86 -4.35
N PRO A 33 -12.16 18.79 -5.00
CA PRO A 33 -12.44 18.82 -6.43
C PRO A 33 -13.37 19.98 -6.78
N VAL A 34 -12.99 20.75 -7.80
CA VAL A 34 -13.75 21.90 -8.28
C VAL A 34 -14.50 21.55 -9.55
N SER A 35 -15.73 22.05 -9.68
CA SER A 35 -16.52 21.88 -10.91
C SER A 35 -15.89 22.68 -12.05
N GLU A 36 -15.99 22.21 -13.30
CA GLU A 36 -15.61 22.98 -14.49
C GLU A 36 -16.36 24.31 -14.61
N ASN A 37 -17.54 24.43 -13.97
CA ASN A 37 -18.33 25.66 -13.97
C ASN A 37 -17.97 26.61 -12.81
N THR A 38 -16.94 26.30 -12.03
CA THR A 38 -16.46 27.17 -10.95
C THR A 38 -15.89 28.46 -11.54
N ILE A 39 -16.35 29.61 -11.05
CA ILE A 39 -15.80 30.91 -11.38
C ILE A 39 -14.73 31.24 -10.35
N PHE A 40 -13.48 31.31 -10.79
CA PHE A 40 -12.34 31.73 -9.96
C PHE A 40 -12.07 33.23 -10.07
N ASP A 41 -12.31 33.80 -11.26
CA ASP A 41 -12.21 35.23 -11.52
C ASP A 41 -13.29 35.66 -12.52
N GLU A 42 -14.13 36.61 -12.09
CA GLU A 42 -15.23 37.16 -12.88
C GLU A 42 -14.74 37.99 -14.07
N ASN A 43 -13.51 38.51 -14.02
CA ASN A 43 -12.91 39.28 -15.12
C ASN A 43 -12.33 38.38 -16.21
N MET A 44 -12.19 37.08 -15.93
CA MET A 44 -11.60 36.11 -16.84
C MET A 44 -12.67 35.40 -17.68
N SER A 45 -12.28 34.96 -18.87
CA SER A 45 -13.21 34.25 -19.76
C SER A 45 -13.70 32.93 -19.16
N VAL A 46 -14.89 32.48 -19.58
CA VAL A 46 -15.43 31.15 -19.22
C VAL A 46 -14.47 30.02 -19.58
N LYS A 47 -13.80 30.13 -20.74
CA LYS A 47 -12.79 29.15 -21.18
C LYS A 47 -11.61 29.10 -20.21
N TRP A 48 -11.15 30.26 -19.74
CA TRP A 48 -10.04 30.34 -18.78
C TRP A 48 -10.44 29.73 -17.43
N ASN A 49 -11.63 30.05 -16.90
CA ASN A 49 -12.12 29.49 -15.64
C ASN A 49 -12.26 27.95 -15.69
N ARG A 50 -12.73 27.40 -16.82
CA ARG A 50 -12.77 25.94 -17.05
C ARG A 50 -11.38 25.30 -17.03
N GLU A 51 -10.43 25.93 -17.71
CA GLU A 51 -9.05 25.42 -17.75
C GLU A 51 -8.40 25.48 -16.37
N GLU A 52 -8.64 26.54 -15.61
CA GLU A 52 -8.15 26.68 -14.24
C GLU A 52 -8.74 25.60 -13.30
N ALA A 53 -10.05 25.29 -13.42
CA ALA A 53 -10.66 24.18 -12.69
C ALA A 53 -9.98 22.84 -13.02
N ARG A 54 -9.75 22.59 -14.32
CA ARG A 54 -9.09 21.37 -14.81
C ARG A 54 -7.68 21.25 -14.25
N LEU A 55 -6.86 22.29 -14.37
CA LEU A 55 -5.48 22.31 -13.89
C LEU A 55 -5.38 22.08 -12.37
N ARG A 56 -6.27 22.68 -11.57
CA ARG A 56 -6.31 22.47 -10.12
C ARG A 56 -6.66 21.03 -9.76
N ASN A 57 -7.65 20.46 -10.43
CA ASN A 57 -8.04 19.07 -10.23
C ASN A 57 -6.92 18.10 -10.64
N GLU A 58 -6.29 18.31 -11.80
CA GLU A 58 -5.18 17.50 -12.29
C GLU A 58 -3.99 17.55 -11.32
N LEU A 59 -3.59 18.73 -10.86
CA LEU A 59 -2.48 18.90 -9.92
C LEU A 59 -2.74 18.14 -8.60
N ASN A 60 -3.95 18.27 -8.05
CA ASN A 60 -4.33 17.59 -6.81
C ASN A 60 -4.39 16.06 -7.00
N ALA A 61 -4.95 15.61 -8.13
CA ALA A 61 -5.00 14.19 -8.48
C ALA A 61 -3.59 13.59 -8.61
N HIS A 62 -2.66 14.27 -9.30
CA HIS A 62 -1.26 13.83 -9.41
C HIS A 62 -0.59 13.72 -8.04
N ARG A 63 -0.82 14.69 -7.15
CA ARG A 63 -0.26 14.65 -5.79
C ARG A 63 -0.77 13.45 -4.99
N ILE A 64 -2.08 13.22 -5.01
CA ILE A 64 -2.73 12.08 -4.33
C ILE A 64 -2.24 10.75 -4.92
N ALA A 65 -2.15 10.64 -6.25
CA ALA A 65 -1.63 9.47 -6.92
C ALA A 65 -0.18 9.16 -6.47
N GLY A 66 0.68 10.18 -6.36
CA GLY A 66 2.05 10.03 -5.87
C GLY A 66 2.13 9.51 -4.43
N MET A 67 1.19 9.89 -3.56
CA MET A 67 1.12 9.35 -2.20
C MET A 67 0.66 7.88 -2.18
N HIS A 68 -0.36 7.52 -2.95
CA HIS A 68 -0.79 6.13 -3.09
C HIS A 68 0.30 5.23 -3.66
N GLU A 69 1.07 5.73 -4.61
CA GLU A 69 2.21 5.03 -5.20
C GLU A 69 3.30 4.73 -4.16
N LYS A 70 3.60 5.69 -3.27
CA LYS A 70 4.51 5.45 -2.13
C LYS A 70 3.98 4.36 -1.20
N ILE A 71 2.68 4.37 -0.87
CA ILE A 71 2.07 3.33 -0.03
C ILE A 71 2.17 1.96 -0.71
N ARG A 72 1.94 1.89 -2.03
CA ARG A 72 2.11 0.67 -2.82
C ARG A 72 3.54 0.14 -2.74
N ALA A 73 4.54 1.01 -2.92
CA ALA A 73 5.95 0.64 -2.83
C ALA A 73 6.33 0.12 -1.43
N LEU A 74 5.78 0.69 -0.36
CA LEU A 74 5.98 0.18 1.01
C LEU A 74 5.46 -1.26 1.15
N LYS A 75 4.26 -1.53 0.62
CA LYS A 75 3.64 -2.88 0.66
C LYS A 75 4.50 -3.90 -0.09
N GLU A 76 4.96 -3.54 -1.29
CA GLU A 76 5.82 -4.40 -2.11
C GLU A 76 7.18 -4.67 -1.47
N ASN A 77 7.76 -3.66 -0.80
CA ASN A 77 9.01 -3.82 -0.08
C ASN A 77 8.86 -4.77 1.12
N LEU A 78 7.75 -4.68 1.86
CA LEU A 78 7.47 -5.62 2.95
C LEU A 78 7.24 -7.05 2.40
N ASP A 79 6.44 -7.21 1.35
CA ASP A 79 6.23 -8.52 0.70
C ASP A 79 7.56 -9.15 0.28
N ARG A 80 8.47 -8.37 -0.34
CA ARG A 80 9.80 -8.84 -0.74
C ARG A 80 10.62 -9.30 0.46
N ALA A 81 10.59 -8.54 1.56
CA ALA A 81 11.30 -8.89 2.78
C ALA A 81 10.73 -10.18 3.42
N ILE A 82 9.40 -10.31 3.48
CA ILE A 82 8.74 -11.51 4.00
C ILE A 82 9.12 -12.73 3.15
N LYS A 83 9.06 -12.63 1.81
CA LYS A 83 9.46 -13.73 0.91
C LYS A 83 10.89 -14.18 1.14
N ALA A 84 11.82 -13.24 1.21
CA ALA A 84 13.23 -13.53 1.43
C ALA A 84 13.50 -14.19 2.79
N TRP A 85 12.60 -14.03 3.76
CA TRP A 85 12.63 -14.74 5.04
C TRP A 85 11.92 -16.10 5.00
N LEU A 86 10.70 -16.18 4.46
CA LEU A 86 9.86 -17.38 4.51
C LEU A 86 10.29 -18.49 3.56
N ILE A 87 10.76 -18.16 2.35
CA ILE A 87 11.22 -19.15 1.35
C ILE A 87 12.31 -20.05 1.93
N PRO A 88 13.45 -19.54 2.42
CA PRO A 88 14.49 -20.39 2.98
C PRO A 88 14.09 -21.02 4.33
N LYS A 89 13.19 -20.39 5.09
CA LYS A 89 12.74 -20.91 6.39
C LYS A 89 11.91 -22.18 6.26
N PHE A 90 10.98 -22.22 5.30
CA PHE A 90 10.05 -23.33 5.11
C PHE A 90 10.38 -24.20 3.88
N LEU A 91 11.47 -23.90 3.17
CA LEU A 91 11.86 -24.58 1.92
C LEU A 91 10.74 -24.62 0.87
N LEU A 92 9.87 -23.60 0.88
CA LEU A 92 8.75 -23.46 -0.05
C LEU A 92 9.18 -22.71 -1.31
N SER A 93 8.53 -23.00 -2.42
CA SER A 93 8.67 -22.24 -3.66
C SER A 93 8.10 -20.82 -3.51
N GLU A 94 8.55 -19.90 -4.37
CA GLU A 94 8.00 -18.54 -4.38
C GLU A 94 6.48 -18.55 -4.66
N LYS A 95 5.96 -19.50 -5.45
CA LYS A 95 4.52 -19.62 -5.75
C LYS A 95 3.71 -19.94 -4.48
N GLU A 96 4.20 -20.84 -3.64
CA GLU A 96 3.54 -21.21 -2.38
C GLU A 96 3.58 -20.07 -1.37
N VAL A 97 4.72 -19.39 -1.25
CA VAL A 97 4.80 -18.20 -0.39
C VAL A 97 3.90 -17.09 -0.90
N ASN A 98 3.82 -16.86 -2.22
CA ASN A 98 2.86 -15.90 -2.79
C ASN A 98 1.40 -16.25 -2.46
N LEU A 99 1.06 -17.54 -2.46
CA LEU A 99 -0.27 -18.01 -2.06
C LEU A 99 -0.53 -17.72 -0.58
N ALA A 100 0.42 -18.03 0.30
CA ALA A 100 0.33 -17.70 1.74
C ALA A 100 0.20 -16.19 1.98
N LEU A 101 0.97 -15.36 1.26
CA LEU A 101 0.87 -13.90 1.34
C LEU A 101 -0.48 -13.38 0.86
N ARG A 102 -1.09 -14.00 -0.15
CA ARG A 102 -2.45 -13.63 -0.60
C ARG A 102 -3.47 -13.89 0.49
N TYR A 103 -3.48 -15.10 1.08
CA TYR A 103 -4.39 -15.41 2.19
C TYR A 103 -4.17 -14.51 3.41
N ALA A 104 -2.92 -14.19 3.73
CA ALA A 104 -2.61 -13.26 4.82
C ALA A 104 -3.19 -11.86 4.57
N LYS A 105 -3.18 -11.36 3.32
CA LYS A 105 -3.80 -10.07 2.94
C LYS A 105 -5.32 -10.09 3.05
N ASP A 106 -5.96 -11.24 2.80
CA ASP A 106 -7.41 -11.38 2.94
C ASP A 106 -7.84 -11.36 4.42
N CYS A 107 -6.95 -11.74 5.35
CA CYS A 107 -7.24 -11.80 6.78
C CYS A 107 -6.77 -10.57 7.58
N THR A 108 -5.81 -9.80 7.07
CA THR A 108 -5.12 -8.75 7.85
C THR A 108 -4.77 -7.54 7.00
N SER A 109 -4.53 -6.39 7.63
CA SER A 109 -4.07 -5.21 6.91
C SER A 109 -2.61 -5.37 6.45
N PRO A 110 -2.30 -5.14 5.17
CA PRO A 110 -0.92 -5.17 4.69
C PRO A 110 -0.12 -4.06 5.38
N LEU A 111 1.15 -4.33 5.72
CA LEU A 111 2.07 -3.49 6.52
C LEU A 111 2.08 -3.74 8.02
N THR A 112 1.18 -4.55 8.56
CA THR A 112 1.11 -4.81 10.00
C THR A 112 2.03 -5.95 10.45
N LYS A 113 2.24 -6.05 11.76
CA LYS A 113 2.89 -7.21 12.36
C LYS A 113 2.04 -8.47 12.18
N GLU A 114 0.72 -8.32 12.32
CA GLU A 114 -0.28 -9.37 12.16
C GLU A 114 -0.20 -9.99 10.76
N TYR A 115 0.07 -9.17 9.73
CA TYR A 115 0.30 -9.65 8.38
C TYR A 115 1.50 -10.60 8.28
N VAL A 116 2.62 -10.24 8.93
CA VAL A 116 3.83 -11.07 8.97
C VAL A 116 3.56 -12.39 9.72
N ASP A 117 2.84 -12.30 10.83
CA ASP A 117 2.46 -13.47 11.64
C ASP A 117 1.53 -14.42 10.88
N MET A 118 0.57 -13.86 10.16
CA MET A 118 -0.39 -14.65 9.37
C MET A 118 0.30 -15.31 8.18
N ALA A 119 1.19 -14.60 7.48
CA ALA A 119 1.99 -15.16 6.40
C ALA A 119 2.84 -16.35 6.85
N GLU A 120 3.50 -16.23 8.01
CA GLU A 120 4.27 -17.33 8.59
C GLU A 120 3.38 -18.55 8.92
N ARG A 121 2.20 -18.32 9.52
CA ARG A 121 1.26 -19.40 9.85
C ARG A 121 0.81 -20.16 8.61
N PHE A 122 0.44 -19.45 7.54
CA PHE A 122 0.04 -20.10 6.30
C PHE A 122 1.20 -20.87 5.63
N CYS A 123 2.42 -20.33 5.65
CA CYS A 123 3.59 -21.07 5.18
C CYS A 123 3.87 -22.34 6.01
N ALA A 124 3.72 -22.27 7.34
CA ALA A 124 3.84 -23.45 8.19
C ALA A 124 2.81 -24.53 7.84
N MET A 125 1.55 -24.14 7.66
CA MET A 125 0.48 -25.07 7.23
C MET A 125 0.77 -25.73 5.87
N LEU A 126 1.28 -24.97 4.90
CA LEU A 126 1.65 -25.50 3.59
C LEU A 126 2.81 -26.50 3.70
N ASN A 127 3.83 -26.17 4.50
CA ASN A 127 4.96 -27.06 4.71
C ASN A 127 4.56 -28.36 5.41
N ASP A 128 3.71 -28.28 6.44
CA ASP A 128 3.19 -29.46 7.14
C ASP A 128 2.38 -30.36 6.18
N ALA A 129 1.58 -29.76 5.29
CA ALA A 129 0.83 -30.50 4.28
C ALA A 129 1.75 -31.26 3.30
N HIS A 130 2.90 -30.70 2.92
CA HIS A 130 3.89 -31.41 2.10
C HIS A 130 4.51 -32.61 2.81
N HIS A 131 4.84 -32.44 4.09
CA HIS A 131 5.41 -33.52 4.90
C HIS A 131 4.42 -34.66 5.14
N LEU A 132 3.11 -34.37 5.23
CA LEU A 132 2.07 -35.39 5.36
C LEU A 132 1.74 -36.12 4.05
N ALA A 133 2.05 -35.49 2.91
CA ALA A 133 1.81 -36.05 1.58
C ALA A 133 3.01 -36.86 1.01
N SER A 134 4.15 -36.84 1.70
CA SER A 134 5.39 -37.55 1.34
C SER A 134 5.52 -38.86 2.11
#